data_AF-A0A0G1YDF6-F1
#
_entry.id   AF-A0A0G1YDF6-F1
#
_cell.length_a   1.000
_cell.length_b   1.000
_cell.length_c   1.000
_cell.angle_alpha   90.00
_cell.angle_beta   90.00
_cell.angle_gamma   90.00
#
_symmetry.space_group_name_H-M   'P 1'
#
loop_
_entity.id
_entity.type
_entity.pdbx_description
1 polymer ?
#
loop_
_entity_poly.entity_id
_entity_poly.type
_entity_poly.pdbx_seq_one_letter_code
_entity_poly.pdbx_strand_id
1 'polypeptide(L)'
;MGFFDFLFPPRVDELALRDVSSDDFLAKVAPRLVPATRPGAVALLPFNDPSARAAIHEAKYHGSDTAFSYLAAVLADYLRDADDLSATRFNLVALVPVPLGKARRKERGFNQVEEVA
;
A
#
# COMPACT_ATOMS: atom_id res chain seq x y z
N MET A 1 -10.32 21.79 10.85
CA MET A 1 -9.40 21.57 11.98
C MET A 1 -10.24 21.43 13.24
N GLY A 2 -10.23 20.25 13.84
CA GLY A 2 -11.00 19.97 15.07
C GLY A 2 -10.21 20.32 16.34
N PHE A 3 -10.89 20.36 17.49
CA PHE A 3 -10.24 20.54 18.80
C PHE A 3 -9.14 19.50 19.08
N PHE A 4 -9.33 18.26 18.62
CA PHE A 4 -8.31 17.20 18.77
C PHE A 4 -7.08 17.40 17.89
N ASP A 5 -7.21 18.01 16.69
CA ASP A 5 -6.06 18.33 15.83
C ASP A 5 -5.12 19.35 16.50
N PHE A 6 -5.60 20.11 17.49
CA PHE A 6 -4.77 21.04 18.27
C PHE A 6 -3.94 20.30 19.34
N LEU A 7 -4.55 19.34 20.03
CA LEU A 7 -3.89 18.55 21.08
C LEU A 7 -2.96 17.47 20.48
N PHE A 8 -3.33 16.95 19.32
CA PHE A 8 -2.61 15.92 18.57
C PHE A 8 -2.49 16.38 17.12
N PRO A 9 -1.50 17.24 16.80
CA PRO A 9 -1.29 17.72 15.45
C PRO A 9 -1.15 16.55 14.48
N PRO A 10 -1.96 16.49 13.41
CA PRO A 10 -1.88 15.41 12.45
C PRO A 10 -0.54 15.49 11.70
N ARG A 11 -0.06 14.32 11.28
CA ARG A 11 1.20 14.23 10.51
C ARG A 11 1.01 14.82 9.11
N VAL A 12 2.10 15.25 8.50
CA VAL A 12 2.07 15.81 7.13
C VAL A 12 1.55 14.77 6.13
N ASP A 13 2.00 13.52 6.25
CA ASP A 13 1.59 12.43 5.36
C ASP A 13 0.13 12.02 5.62
N GLU A 14 -0.32 12.03 6.89
CA GLU A 14 -1.73 11.82 7.25
C GLU A 14 -2.64 12.92 6.65
N LEU A 15 -2.26 14.18 6.75
CA LEU A 15 -2.98 15.29 6.13
C LEU A 15 -3.03 15.16 4.60
N ALA A 16 -1.94 14.70 3.98
CA ALA A 16 -1.87 14.50 2.53
C ALA A 16 -2.82 13.41 2.02
N LEU A 17 -3.29 12.52 2.89
CA LEU A 17 -4.26 11.47 2.56
C LEU A 17 -5.70 11.82 2.95
N ARG A 18 -5.91 12.78 3.86
CA ARG A 18 -7.22 13.10 4.47
C ARG A 18 -8.31 13.40 3.44
N ASP A 19 -7.96 14.09 2.36
CA ASP A 19 -8.89 14.55 1.33
C ASP A 19 -8.78 13.76 0.02
N VAL A 20 -8.01 12.66 -0.01
CA VAL A 20 -7.86 11.83 -1.21
C VAL A 20 -8.98 10.80 -1.22
N SER A 21 -9.83 10.79 -2.24
CA SER A 21 -10.82 9.71 -2.39
C SER A 21 -10.16 8.40 -2.81
N SER A 22 -10.80 7.27 -2.53
CA SER A 22 -10.31 5.95 -2.99
C SER A 22 -10.18 5.89 -4.50
N ASP A 23 -11.14 6.47 -5.23
CA ASP A 23 -11.14 6.50 -6.69
C ASP A 23 -9.98 7.36 -7.23
N ASP A 24 -9.73 8.53 -6.63
CA ASP A 24 -8.59 9.39 -7.00
C ASP A 24 -7.24 8.74 -6.67
N PHE A 25 -7.20 7.88 -5.65
CA PHE A 25 -6.00 7.11 -5.33
C PHE A 25 -5.79 5.97 -6.33
N LEU A 26 -6.84 5.21 -6.64
CA LEU A 26 -6.80 4.13 -7.63
C LEU A 26 -6.47 4.64 -9.04
N ALA A 27 -6.91 5.84 -9.40
CA ALA A 27 -6.57 6.48 -10.67
C ALA A 27 -5.04 6.70 -10.86
N LYS A 28 -4.24 6.60 -9.79
CA LYS A 28 -2.77 6.72 -9.84
C LYS A 28 -2.05 5.40 -10.06
N VAL A 29 -2.78 4.29 -10.12
CA VAL A 29 -2.22 2.97 -10.37
C VAL A 29 -1.55 2.97 -11.75
N ALA A 30 -0.25 2.68 -11.76
CA ALA A 30 0.58 2.68 -12.95
C ALA A 30 1.58 1.51 -12.88
N PRO A 31 1.12 0.27 -13.11
CA PRO A 31 1.95 -0.92 -12.98
C PRO A 31 3.15 -0.87 -13.93
N ARG A 32 4.35 -1.01 -13.37
CA ARG A 32 5.60 -0.99 -14.12
C ARG A 32 6.53 -2.11 -13.67
N LEU A 33 7.02 -2.88 -14.64
CA LEU A 33 8.08 -3.86 -14.39
C LEU A 33 9.39 -3.14 -14.01
N VAL A 34 9.99 -3.57 -12.90
CA VAL A 34 11.27 -3.10 -12.38
C VAL A 34 12.30 -4.22 -12.59
N PRO A 35 13.08 -4.18 -13.68
CA PRO A 35 14.01 -5.26 -14.03
C PRO A 35 15.25 -5.29 -13.11
N ALA A 36 15.47 -4.25 -12.29
CA ALA A 36 16.60 -4.17 -11.38
C ALA A 36 16.50 -5.15 -10.20
N THR A 37 15.31 -5.69 -9.90
CA THR A 37 15.13 -6.70 -8.85
C THR A 37 15.25 -8.11 -9.44
N ARG A 38 15.63 -9.08 -8.59
CA ARG A 38 15.67 -10.50 -8.96
C ARG A 38 14.89 -11.32 -7.93
N PRO A 39 13.75 -11.94 -8.29
CA PRO A 39 13.06 -11.82 -9.58
C PRO A 39 12.56 -10.40 -9.87
N GLY A 40 12.17 -10.12 -11.12
CA GLY A 40 11.61 -8.84 -11.51
C GLY A 40 10.34 -8.52 -10.70
N ALA A 41 10.26 -7.30 -10.16
CA ALA A 41 9.13 -6.84 -9.36
C ALA A 41 8.25 -5.92 -10.20
N VAL A 42 6.96 -5.88 -9.89
CA VAL A 42 6.03 -4.90 -10.47
C VAL A 42 5.77 -3.84 -9.41
N ALA A 43 6.08 -2.58 -9.73
CA ALA A 43 5.70 -1.45 -8.90
C ALA A 43 4.32 -0.96 -9.36
N LEU A 44 3.33 -0.95 -8.46
CA LEU A 44 1.95 -0.57 -8.79
C LEU A 44 1.70 0.94 -8.74
N LEU A 45 2.52 1.68 -7.98
CA LEU A 45 2.36 3.11 -7.77
C LEU A 45 3.67 3.86 -8.04
N PRO A 46 3.60 5.07 -8.60
CA PRO A 46 4.76 5.92 -8.81
C PRO A 46 5.15 6.64 -7.49
N PHE A 47 6.34 6.34 -6.93
CA PHE A 47 6.78 6.90 -5.64
C PHE A 47 7.06 8.42 -5.66
N ASN A 48 7.10 9.05 -6.83
CA ASN A 48 7.16 10.50 -6.97
C ASN A 48 5.78 11.16 -6.78
N ASP A 49 4.68 10.41 -6.84
CA ASP A 49 3.36 10.92 -6.45
C ASP A 49 3.31 11.15 -4.93
N PRO A 50 2.95 12.36 -4.47
CA PRO A 50 2.93 12.68 -3.04
C PRO A 50 1.98 11.80 -2.23
N SER A 51 0.81 11.44 -2.76
CA SER A 51 -0.17 10.63 -2.05
C SER A 51 0.27 9.16 -1.97
N ALA A 52 0.86 8.62 -3.03
CA ALA A 52 1.45 7.28 -2.99
C ALA A 52 2.58 7.20 -1.95
N ARG A 53 3.44 8.22 -1.90
CA ARG A 53 4.51 8.31 -0.89
C ARG A 53 3.95 8.40 0.52
N ALA A 54 2.97 9.28 0.75
CA ALA A 54 2.32 9.46 2.04
C ALA A 54 1.66 8.16 2.52
N ALA A 55 0.92 7.46 1.65
CA ALA A 55 0.31 6.17 1.95
C ALA A 55 1.37 5.14 2.36
N ILE A 56 2.46 5.02 1.59
CA ILE A 56 3.57 4.10 1.92
C ILE A 56 4.20 4.43 3.27
N HIS A 57 4.40 5.71 3.60
CA HIS A 57 5.00 6.13 4.86
C HIS A 57 4.07 5.89 6.06
N GLU A 58 2.81 6.32 5.97
CA GLU A 58 1.81 6.13 7.03
C GLU A 58 1.57 4.64 7.31
N ALA A 59 1.48 3.81 6.26
CA ALA A 59 1.41 2.36 6.41
C ALA A 59 2.69 1.78 7.06
N LYS A 60 3.88 2.24 6.63
CA LYS A 60 5.15 1.67 7.07
C LYS A 60 5.52 1.99 8.51
N TYR A 61 5.30 3.24 8.92
CA TYR A 61 5.83 3.77 10.17
C TYR A 61 4.76 4.05 11.22
N HIS A 62 3.50 4.22 10.81
CA HIS A 62 2.43 4.67 11.70
C HIS A 62 1.25 3.70 11.81
N GLY A 63 1.19 2.68 10.95
CA GLY A 63 0.11 1.68 11.01
C GLY A 63 -1.26 2.29 10.71
N SER A 64 -1.32 3.23 9.76
CA SER A 64 -2.56 3.90 9.39
C SER A 64 -3.50 2.96 8.63
N ASP A 65 -4.67 2.69 9.21
CA ASP A 65 -5.74 1.89 8.59
C ASP A 65 -6.19 2.46 7.24
N THR A 66 -6.26 3.79 7.14
CA THR A 66 -6.58 4.49 5.89
C THR A 66 -5.52 4.22 4.82
N ALA A 67 -4.24 4.29 5.19
CA ALA A 67 -3.16 4.00 4.26
C ALA A 67 -3.13 2.53 3.83
N PHE A 68 -3.38 1.60 4.76
CA PHE A 68 -3.52 0.17 4.43
C PHE A 68 -4.68 -0.07 3.47
N SER A 69 -5.84 0.56 3.73
CA SER A 69 -7.02 0.43 2.87
C SER A 69 -6.74 0.87 1.43
N TYR A 70 -6.04 2.00 1.23
CA TYR A 70 -5.66 2.44 -0.12
C TYR A 70 -4.68 1.49 -0.80
N LEU A 71 -3.65 1.03 -0.09
CA LEU A 71 -2.64 0.12 -0.66
C LEU A 71 -3.24 -1.26 -0.97
N ALA A 72 -4.14 -1.76 -0.11
CA ALA A 72 -4.88 -3.00 -0.31
C ALA A 72 -5.83 -2.89 -1.52
N ALA A 73 -6.52 -1.76 -1.68
CA ALA A 73 -7.38 -1.51 -2.84
C ALA A 73 -6.57 -1.55 -4.15
N VAL A 74 -5.38 -0.93 -4.19
CA VAL A 74 -4.47 -0.97 -5.35
C VAL A 74 -4.01 -2.39 -5.65
N LEU A 75 -3.62 -3.15 -4.62
CA LEU A 75 -3.20 -4.54 -4.79
C LEU A 75 -4.36 -5.40 -5.32
N ALA A 76 -5.56 -5.26 -4.74
CA ALA A 76 -6.74 -6.00 -5.15
C ALA A 76 -7.14 -5.68 -6.60
N ASP A 77 -7.10 -4.41 -7.00
CA ASP A 77 -7.36 -3.98 -8.38
C ASP A 77 -6.41 -4.66 -9.37
N TYR A 78 -5.11 -4.61 -9.10
CA TYR A 78 -4.10 -5.27 -9.93
C TYR A 78 -4.25 -6.80 -9.99
N LEU A 79 -4.64 -7.44 -8.89
CA LEU A 79 -4.80 -8.89 -8.84
C LEU A 79 -6.06 -9.39 -9.56
N ARG A 80 -7.14 -8.59 -9.62
CA ARG A 80 -8.35 -8.96 -10.39
C ARG A 80 -8.03 -9.17 -11.86
N ASP A 81 -7.27 -8.25 -12.45
CA ASP A 81 -6.83 -8.35 -13.85
C ASP A 81 -5.95 -9.59 -14.11
N ALA A 82 -5.15 -9.99 -13.11
CA ALA A 82 -4.32 -11.18 -13.19
C ALA A 82 -5.12 -12.48 -13.10
N ASP A 83 -6.23 -12.49 -12.35
CA ASP A 83 -7.08 -13.66 -12.19
C ASP A 83 -7.90 -13.96 -13.46
N ASP A 84 -8.38 -12.92 -14.14
CA ASP A 84 -9.06 -13.06 -15.44
C ASP A 84 -8.16 -13.70 -16.51
N LEU A 85 -6.85 -13.41 -16.46
CA LEU A 85 -5.86 -14.07 -17.32
C LEU A 85 -5.55 -15.50 -16.88
N SER A 86 -5.64 -15.77 -15.56
CA SER A 86 -5.41 -17.08 -14.94
C SER A 86 -6.51 -18.09 -15.28
N ALA A 87 -7.75 -17.64 -15.52
CA ALA A 87 -8.86 -18.52 -15.91
C ALA A 87 -8.57 -19.37 -17.17
N THR A 88 -7.60 -18.98 -18.01
CA THR A 88 -7.20 -19.69 -19.23
C THR A 88 -6.01 -20.65 -19.06
N ARG A 89 -5.27 -20.60 -17.94
CA ARG A 89 -4.12 -21.46 -17.64
C ARG A 89 -4.12 -21.74 -16.15
N PHE A 90 -4.08 -23.00 -15.71
CA PHE A 90 -4.00 -23.47 -14.31
C PHE A 90 -2.89 -22.82 -13.44
N ASN A 91 -2.92 -21.51 -13.27
CA ASN A 91 -1.96 -20.68 -12.56
C ASN A 91 -2.66 -20.25 -11.29
N LEU A 92 -2.45 -21.03 -10.23
CA LEU A 92 -2.91 -20.65 -8.90
C LEU A 92 -2.19 -19.35 -8.49
N VAL A 93 -2.92 -18.24 -8.40
CA VAL A 93 -2.40 -17.01 -7.82
C VAL A 93 -2.41 -17.17 -6.30
N ALA A 94 -1.22 -17.19 -5.69
CA ALA A 94 -1.07 -17.25 -4.23
C ALA A 94 -0.53 -15.93 -3.71
N LEU A 95 -1.18 -15.38 -2.69
CA LEU A 95 -0.71 -14.20 -1.98
C LEU A 95 0.12 -14.64 -0.78
N VAL A 96 1.42 -14.34 -0.81
CA VAL A 96 2.37 -14.73 0.25
C VAL A 96 3.00 -13.47 0.83
N PRO A 97 2.53 -12.98 1.99
CA PRO A 97 3.13 -11.81 2.63
C PRO A 97 4.54 -12.13 3.11
N VAL A 98 5.47 -11.21 2.84
CA VAL A 98 6.86 -11.36 3.28
C VAL A 98 6.94 -11.10 4.79
N PRO A 99 7.50 -12.03 5.58
CA PRO A 99 7.50 -11.90 7.04
C PRO A 99 8.42 -10.76 7.50
N LEU A 100 7.99 -10.07 8.57
CA LEU A 100 8.79 -9.03 9.21
C LEU A 100 9.71 -9.64 10.29
N GLY A 101 10.98 -9.21 10.30
CA GLY A 101 11.95 -9.66 11.30
C GLY A 101 11.54 -9.30 12.74
N LYS A 102 11.86 -10.17 13.71
CA LYS A 102 11.41 -10.06 15.12
C LYS A 102 11.66 -8.69 15.76
N ALA A 103 12.82 -8.08 15.53
CA ALA A 103 13.15 -6.76 16.06
C ALA A 103 12.20 -5.66 15.53
N ARG A 104 11.97 -5.65 14.21
CA ARG A 104 11.05 -4.70 13.57
C ARG A 104 9.60 -4.96 13.95
N ARG A 105 9.20 -6.22 14.10
CA ARG A 105 7.86 -6.58 14.58
C ARG A 105 7.63 -6.09 16.00
N LYS A 106 8.63 -6.18 16.89
CA LYS A 106 8.55 -5.62 18.24
C LYS A 106 8.49 -4.09 18.23
N GLU A 107 9.27 -3.44 17.37
CA GLU A 107 9.32 -1.98 17.25
C GLU A 107 8.00 -1.39 16.73
N ARG A 108 7.41 -2.00 15.69
CA ARG A 108 6.23 -1.47 15.00
C ARG A 108 4.92 -2.04 15.51
N GLY A 109 4.92 -3.26 16.03
CA GLY A 109 3.71 -3.98 16.47
C GLY A 109 3.01 -4.78 15.36
N PHE A 110 3.25 -4.46 14.08
CA PHE A 110 2.56 -5.05 12.93
C PHE A 110 3.50 -5.33 11.74
N ASN A 111 3.04 -6.12 10.77
CA ASN A 111 3.72 -6.34 9.49
C ASN A 111 2.92 -5.67 8.37
N GLN A 112 3.51 -4.66 7.73
CA GLN A 112 2.86 -3.86 6.67
C GLN A 112 2.30 -4.73 5.55
N VAL A 113 3.02 -5.78 5.19
CA VAL A 113 2.65 -6.63 4.05
C VAL A 113 1.50 -7.56 4.43
N GLU A 114 1.37 -7.94 5.70
CA GLU A 114 0.22 -8.70 6.19
C GLU A 114 -1.04 -7.84 6.25
N GLU A 115 -0.94 -6.56 6.61
CA GLU A 115 -2.11 -5.65 6.66
C GLU A 115 -2.63 -5.26 5.26
N VAL A 116 -1.78 -5.30 4.23
CA VAL A 116 -2.14 -4.96 2.84
C VAL A 116 -2.68 -6.15 2.05
N ALA A 117 -2.26 -7.37 2.41
CA ALA A 117 -2.54 -8.61 1.69
C ALA A 117 -3.88 -9.22 2.09
#